data_AF-A0A537N770-F1
#
_entry.id   AF-A0A537N770-F1
#
_cell.length_a   1.000
_cell.length_b   1.000
_cell.length_c   1.000
_cell.angle_alpha   90.00
_cell.angle_beta   90.00
_cell.angle_gamma   90.00
#
_symmetry.space_group_name_H-M   'P 1'
#
loop_
_entity.id
_entity.type
_entity.pdbx_description
1 polymer ?
#
loop_
_entity_poly.entity_id
_entity_poly.type
_entity_poly.pdbx_seq_one_letter_code
_entity_poly.pdbx_strand_id
1 'polypeptide(L)'
;MTAAKGKGIGRSGDKAGERTVPTYLELREELSRRDRSLRDKVVSLEEAASFVRDGDSVGVGGSTMSRTPMGMIWALIRAGRKGLTCSRSIVSSDGDLLLGSGVC
;
A
#
# COMPACT_ATOMS: atom_id res chain seq x y z
N MET A 1 -29.46 -44.23 14.02
CA MET A 1 -28.05 -44.57 13.77
C MET A 1 -27.26 -43.28 13.70
N THR A 2 -26.32 -43.15 14.63
CA THR A 2 -25.55 -41.96 15.00
C THR A 2 -24.13 -42.11 14.46
N ALA A 3 -23.54 -41.04 13.91
CA ALA A 3 -22.08 -40.75 13.85
C ALA A 3 -21.83 -39.70 12.74
N ALA A 4 -20.93 -38.72 12.83
CA ALA A 4 -20.00 -38.36 13.88
C ALA A 4 -19.73 -36.85 13.81
N LYS A 5 -19.61 -36.26 14.99
CA LYS A 5 -19.21 -34.88 15.25
C LYS A 5 -17.72 -34.74 14.93
N GLY A 6 -17.38 -34.00 13.87
CA GLY A 6 -16.01 -33.65 13.51
C GLY A 6 -15.46 -32.59 14.46
N LYS A 7 -14.58 -33.06 15.35
CA LYS A 7 -13.88 -32.38 16.44
C LYS A 7 -13.10 -31.16 15.94
N GLY A 8 -13.23 -30.03 16.65
CA GLY A 8 -12.46 -28.83 16.38
C GLY A 8 -10.96 -29.05 16.52
N ILE A 9 -10.20 -28.37 15.67
CA ILE A 9 -8.79 -28.08 15.92
C ILE A 9 -8.74 -26.61 16.33
N GLY A 10 -9.03 -26.37 17.61
CA GLY A 10 -8.53 -25.16 18.25
C GLY A 10 -7.02 -25.31 18.34
N ARG A 11 -6.27 -24.55 17.52
CA ARG A 11 -4.86 -24.35 17.78
C ARG A 11 -4.75 -23.36 18.93
N SER A 12 -4.54 -23.94 20.11
CA SER A 12 -4.10 -23.26 21.32
C SER A 12 -2.78 -22.55 21.06
N GLY A 13 -2.78 -21.24 21.27
CA GLY A 13 -1.59 -20.45 21.60
C GLY A 13 -0.65 -20.16 20.44
N ASP A 14 -0.94 -19.12 19.67
CA ASP A 14 0.11 -18.22 19.19
C ASP A 14 -0.01 -16.91 19.98
N LYS A 15 1.12 -16.51 20.56
CA LYS A 15 1.25 -15.37 21.47
C LYS A 15 0.75 -14.08 20.79
N ALA A 16 0.27 -13.15 21.62
CA ALA A 16 -0.07 -11.78 21.23
C ALA A 16 1.16 -11.02 20.70
N GLY A 17 1.62 -11.37 19.51
CA GLY A 17 2.39 -10.51 18.64
C GLY A 17 1.41 -9.72 17.80
N GLU A 18 1.62 -8.42 17.73
CA GLU A 18 0.83 -7.44 16.97
C GLU A 18 0.46 -8.00 15.58
N ARG A 19 -0.83 -8.32 15.37
CA ARG A 19 -1.33 -8.84 14.08
C ARG A 19 -1.39 -7.68 13.10
N THR A 20 -0.31 -7.48 12.34
CA THR A 20 -0.18 -6.36 11.39
C THR A 20 -0.91 -6.56 10.07
N VAL A 21 -1.36 -7.79 9.76
CA VAL A 21 -1.99 -8.11 8.46
C VAL A 21 -3.40 -8.67 8.69
N PRO A 22 -4.45 -8.09 8.07
CA PRO A 22 -5.80 -8.61 8.20
C PRO A 22 -5.93 -9.97 7.50
N THR A 23 -6.87 -10.78 7.97
CA THR A 23 -7.22 -12.05 7.33
C THR A 23 -7.84 -11.82 5.95
N TYR A 24 -7.82 -12.86 5.11
CA TYR A 24 -8.43 -12.78 3.78
C TYR A 24 -9.91 -12.34 3.80
N LEU A 25 -10.69 -12.83 4.77
CA LEU A 25 -12.12 -12.48 4.88
C LEU A 25 -12.31 -11.01 5.27
N GLU A 26 -11.51 -10.50 6.21
CA GLU A 26 -11.53 -9.09 6.64
C GLU A 26 -11.12 -8.16 5.48
N LEU A 27 -10.04 -8.49 4.76
CA LEU A 27 -9.62 -7.74 3.57
C LEU A 27 -10.72 -7.70 2.50
N ARG A 28 -11.39 -8.83 2.25
CA ARG A 28 -12.46 -8.91 1.26
C ARG A 28 -13.66 -8.04 1.65
N GLU A 29 -14.04 -8.06 2.92
CA GLU A 29 -15.11 -7.20 3.43
C GLU A 29 -14.73 -5.72 3.29
N GLU A 30 -13.52 -5.33 3.68
CA GLU A 30 -13.04 -3.95 3.53
C GLU A 30 -13.06 -3.49 2.07
N LEU A 31 -12.52 -4.30 1.14
CA LEU A 31 -12.52 -4.01 -0.29
C LEU A 31 -13.93 -3.97 -0.91
N SER A 32 -14.90 -4.67 -0.30
CA SER A 32 -16.30 -4.62 -0.73
C SER A 32 -16.98 -3.29 -0.36
N ARG A 33 -16.54 -2.65 0.73
CA ARG A 33 -17.09 -1.38 1.23
C ARG A 33 -16.52 -0.14 0.54
N ARG A 34 -15.42 -0.27 -0.21
CA ARG A 34 -14.83 0.86 -0.94
C ARG A 34 -15.81 1.41 -1.97
N ASP A 35 -15.78 2.73 -2.14
CA ASP A 35 -16.60 3.39 -3.16
C ASP A 35 -16.24 2.89 -4.57
N ARG A 36 -17.25 2.39 -5.29
CA ARG A 36 -17.17 1.89 -6.68
C ARG A 36 -17.99 2.74 -7.65
N SER A 37 -18.43 3.92 -7.23
CA SER A 37 -19.15 4.85 -8.08
C SER A 37 -18.30 5.29 -9.27
N LEU A 38 -18.96 5.60 -10.39
CA LEU A 38 -18.33 6.11 -11.62
C LEU A 38 -18.10 7.62 -11.53
N ARG A 39 -17.47 8.07 -10.44
CA ARG A 39 -17.07 9.47 -10.28
C ARG A 39 -15.86 9.79 -11.14
N ASP A 40 -15.72 11.07 -11.50
CA ASP A 40 -14.51 11.56 -12.13
C ASP A 40 -13.31 11.36 -11.19
N LYS A 41 -12.18 10.95 -11.75
CA LYS A 41 -10.93 10.64 -11.04
C LYS A 41 -9.77 11.51 -11.50
N VAL A 42 -10.02 12.44 -12.42
CA VAL A 42 -9.02 13.42 -12.84
C VAL A 42 -8.78 14.38 -11.69
N VAL A 43 -7.53 14.42 -11.22
CA VAL A 43 -7.07 15.27 -10.12
C VAL A 43 -5.72 15.87 -10.49
N SER A 44 -5.34 16.96 -9.81
CA SER A 44 -3.99 17.52 -9.93
C SER A 44 -2.96 16.60 -9.25
N LEU A 45 -1.68 16.84 -9.52
CA LEU A 45 -0.60 16.10 -8.85
C LEU A 45 -0.54 16.45 -7.36
N GLU A 46 -0.81 17.70 -7.00
CA GLU A 46 -0.87 18.19 -5.62
C GLU A 46 -1.99 17.49 -4.85
N GLU A 47 -3.16 17.36 -5.46
CA GLU A 47 -4.29 16.63 -4.89
C GLU A 47 -3.98 15.13 -4.78
N ALA A 48 -3.40 14.52 -5.82
CA ALA A 48 -2.99 13.12 -5.77
C ALA A 48 -1.97 12.84 -4.63
N ALA A 49 -1.01 13.74 -4.43
CA ALA A 49 -0.04 13.65 -3.34
C ALA A 49 -0.69 13.81 -1.95
N SER A 50 -1.86 14.45 -1.85
CA SER A 50 -2.64 14.55 -0.60
C SER A 50 -3.19 13.21 -0.11
N PHE A 51 -3.36 12.23 -1.01
CA PHE A 51 -3.86 10.90 -0.66
C PHE A 51 -2.81 9.99 -0.02
N VAL A 52 -1.52 10.31 -0.21
CA VAL A 52 -0.39 9.61 0.42
C VAL A 52 -0.10 10.27 1.77
N ARG A 53 -0.02 9.48 2.83
CA ARG A 53 0.33 9.94 4.18
C ARG A 53 1.76 9.54 4.52
N ASP A 54 2.35 10.27 5.46
CA ASP A 54 3.67 9.91 6.00
C ASP A 54 3.60 8.52 6.63
N GLY A 55 4.64 7.72 6.42
CA GLY A 55 4.68 6.31 6.86
C GLY A 55 4.00 5.30 5.94
N ASP A 56 3.31 5.73 4.87
CA ASP A 56 2.60 4.80 3.99
C ASP A 56 3.56 3.88 3.21
N SER A 57 3.11 2.65 2.95
CA SER A 57 3.75 1.76 1.98
C SER A 57 3.18 2.02 0.59
N VAL A 58 4.03 2.47 -0.33
CA VAL A 58 3.63 2.88 -1.68
C VAL A 58 4.32 2.03 -2.74
N GLY A 59 3.53 1.55 -3.70
CA GLY A 59 4.02 0.92 -4.91
C GLY A 59 4.32 1.95 -5.99
N VAL A 60 5.56 2.00 -6.49
CA VAL A 60 5.95 2.88 -7.59
C VAL A 60 6.05 2.07 -8.88
N GLY A 61 5.26 2.46 -9.88
CA GLY A 61 5.26 1.81 -11.20
C GLY A 61 6.49 2.16 -12.06
N GLY A 62 6.55 1.58 -13.26
CA GLY A 62 7.70 1.73 -14.16
C GLY A 62 8.75 0.62 -13.98
N SER A 63 9.84 0.71 -14.73
CA SER A 63 11.00 -0.18 -14.60
C SER A 63 12.26 0.49 -15.15
N THR A 64 13.34 0.50 -14.38
CA THR A 64 14.57 1.23 -14.69
C THR A 64 14.26 2.71 -14.97
N MET A 65 14.28 3.15 -16.23
CA MET A 65 13.95 4.52 -16.67
C MET A 65 12.67 4.58 -17.53
N SER A 66 11.95 3.47 -17.68
CA SER A 66 10.78 3.38 -18.55
C SER A 66 9.48 3.61 -17.77
N ARG A 67 8.67 4.56 -18.26
CA ARG A 67 7.34 4.90 -17.70
C ARG A 67 7.38 5.22 -16.20
N THR A 68 8.51 5.73 -15.72
CA THR A 68 8.66 6.19 -14.34
C THR A 68 7.71 7.38 -14.11
N PRO A 69 6.87 7.35 -13.06
CA PRO A 69 5.92 8.42 -12.78
C PRO A 69 6.62 9.64 -12.14
N MET A 70 7.59 10.22 -12.84
CA MET A 70 8.44 11.29 -12.33
C MET A 70 7.64 12.50 -11.83
N GLY A 71 6.54 12.86 -12.49
CA GLY A 71 5.65 13.93 -12.04
C GLY A 71 5.10 13.68 -10.63
N MET A 72 4.71 12.44 -10.32
CA MET A 72 4.21 12.07 -9.00
C MET A 72 5.33 12.02 -7.96
N ILE A 73 6.51 11.51 -8.33
CA ILE A 73 7.69 11.49 -7.43
C ILE A 73 8.03 12.92 -6.99
N TRP A 74 8.12 13.84 -7.95
CA TRP A 74 8.34 15.26 -7.64
C TRP A 74 7.22 15.87 -6.81
N ALA A 75 5.95 15.50 -7.06
CA ALA A 75 4.83 15.99 -6.26
C ALA A 75 4.92 15.54 -4.79
N LEU A 76 5.32 14.30 -4.53
CA LEU A 76 5.55 13.80 -3.16
C LEU A 76 6.69 14.53 -2.46
N ILE A 77 7.80 14.76 -3.18
CA ILE A 77 8.95 15.52 -2.68
C ILE A 77 8.52 16.96 -2.33
N ARG A 78 7.81 17.64 -3.23
CA ARG A 78 7.32 19.02 -2.98
C ARG A 78 6.29 19.09 -1.86
N ALA A 79 5.46 18.06 -1.72
CA ALA A 79 4.49 17.96 -0.62
C ALA A 79 5.16 17.65 0.74
N GLY A 80 6.48 17.40 0.75
CA GLY A 80 7.25 17.15 1.96
C GLY A 80 6.88 15.87 2.68
N ARG A 81 6.41 14.84 1.95
CA ARG A 81 6.08 13.53 2.52
C ARG A 81 7.32 12.85 3.07
N LYS A 82 7.17 12.07 4.14
CA LYS A 82 8.29 11.44 4.85
C LYS A 82 8.01 10.01 5.27
N GLY A 83 9.07 9.23 5.36
CA GLY A 83 9.04 7.88 5.92
C GLY A 83 8.22 6.90 5.09
N LEU A 84 8.09 7.12 3.78
CA LEU A 84 7.38 6.21 2.90
C LEU A 84 8.16 4.92 2.72
N THR A 85 7.48 3.78 2.73
CA THR A 85 8.07 2.50 2.32
C THR A 85 7.81 2.28 0.83
N CYS A 86 8.84 2.50 0.02
CA CYS A 86 8.72 2.58 -1.43
C CYS A 86 9.07 1.24 -2.10
N SER A 87 8.06 0.56 -2.64
CA SER A 87 8.21 -0.75 -3.31
C SER A 87 8.17 -0.61 -4.82
N ARG A 88 9.17 -1.14 -5.52
CA ARG A 88 9.29 -1.01 -6.97
C ARG A 88 10.18 -2.07 -7.60
N SER A 89 9.94 -2.35 -8.87
CA SER A 89 10.73 -3.31 -9.66
C SER A 89 11.85 -2.59 -10.39
N ILE A 90 13.11 -3.02 -10.15
CA ILE A 90 14.33 -2.54 -10.82
C ILE A 90 14.51 -1.01 -10.71
N VAL A 91 15.34 -0.62 -9.75
CA VAL A 91 15.56 0.77 -9.34
C VAL A 91 16.62 1.46 -10.23
N SER A 92 16.40 2.73 -10.54
CA SER A 92 17.37 3.62 -11.20
C SER A 92 17.39 4.99 -10.49
N SER A 93 17.68 6.09 -11.21
CA SER A 93 17.86 7.43 -10.64
C SER A 93 16.68 7.97 -9.84
N ASP A 94 15.48 7.50 -10.10
CA ASP A 94 14.30 7.84 -9.31
C ASP A 94 14.31 7.22 -7.90
N GLY A 95 15.08 6.15 -7.68
CA GLY A 95 15.35 5.63 -6.34
C GLY A 95 16.28 6.54 -5.56
N ASP A 96 17.31 7.07 -6.23
CA ASP A 96 18.21 8.06 -5.65
C ASP A 96 17.46 9.35 -5.28
N LEU A 97 16.49 9.77 -6.08
CA LEU A 97 15.63 10.91 -5.75
C LEU A 97 14.72 10.63 -4.56
N LEU A 98 14.10 9.45 -4.52
CA LEU A 98 13.22 9.05 -3.42
C LEU A 98 13.97 8.99 -2.08
N LEU A 99 15.17 8.40 -2.08
CA LEU A 99 16.04 8.31 -0.90
C LEU A 99 16.68 9.67 -0.54
N GLY A 100 17.28 10.34 -1.53
CA GLY A 100 18.00 11.59 -1.32
C GLY A 100 17.11 12.76 -0.91
N SER A 101 15.81 12.71 -1.22
CA SER A 101 14.84 13.69 -0.77
C SER A 101 14.32 13.47 0.65
N GLY A 102 14.58 12.29 1.26
CA GLY A 102 14.03 11.89 2.55
C GLY A 102 12.54 11.55 2.52
N VAL A 103 11.97 11.35 1.31
CA VAL A 103 10.60 10.84 1.13
C VAL A 103 10.56 9.37 1.55
N CYS A 104 11.54 8.61 1.08
CA CYS A 104 11.97 7.33 1.63
C CYS A 104 13.41 7.53 2.16
#